data_AF-A1ZEM6-F1
#
_entry.id   AF-A1ZEM6-F1
#
_cell.length_a   1.000
_cell.length_b   1.000
_cell.length_c   1.000
_cell.angle_alpha   90.00
_cell.angle_beta   90.00
_cell.angle_gamma   90.00
#
_symmetry.space_group_name_H-M   'P 1'
#
loop_
_entity.id
_entity.type
_entity.pdbx_description
1 polymer ?
#
loop_
_entity_poly.entity_id
_entity_poly.type
_entity_poly.pdbx_seq_one_letter_code
_entity_poly.pdbx_strand_id
1 'polypeptide(L)'
;MLGLWVEDVTYPALGAGQVQSYDAHRHSCMVERWQKPVINHLSFNGILYPYHRLQHARYHYVGRHGNALYYVHQGTVWRMDFEPTPGIWSVADFAGAGTSFYERRAYTEAMHLEGRGDELTHDEAEMLISYWQYSGELEGLIPYLIPCEHHERSSLGQYLSELRQTYAMVVA
;
A
#
# COMPACT_ATOMS: atom_id res chain seq x y z
N MET A 1 -4.55 1.23 11.31
CA MET A 1 -4.79 1.92 10.02
C MET A 1 -3.60 2.71 9.49
N LEU A 2 -2.67 3.17 10.34
CA LEU A 2 -1.50 3.93 9.89
C LEU A 2 -0.78 3.22 8.73
N GLY A 3 -0.41 3.95 7.69
CA GLY A 3 0.33 3.42 6.54
C GLY A 3 -0.44 2.57 5.55
N LEU A 4 -1.66 2.14 5.90
CA LEU A 4 -2.51 1.35 5.02
C LEU A 4 -3.07 2.22 3.89
N TRP A 5 -3.19 1.62 2.71
CA TRP A 5 -3.91 2.17 1.57
C TRP A 5 -5.40 1.96 1.74
N VAL A 6 -6.14 3.04 1.49
CA VAL A 6 -7.58 3.15 1.68
C VAL A 6 -8.24 3.80 0.48
N GLU A 7 -9.52 3.54 0.29
CA GLU A 7 -10.40 4.23 -0.65
C GLU A 7 -11.45 5.04 0.12
N ASP A 8 -11.87 6.17 -0.43
CA ASP A 8 -13.03 6.92 0.08
C ASP A 8 -14.31 6.38 -0.57
N VAL A 9 -15.22 5.82 0.24
CA VAL A 9 -16.51 5.27 -0.22
C VAL A 9 -17.47 6.33 -0.75
N THR A 10 -17.31 7.58 -0.31
CA THR A 10 -18.11 8.74 -0.74
C THR A 10 -17.53 9.39 -1.98
N TYR A 11 -16.21 9.30 -2.18
CA TYR A 11 -15.53 9.87 -3.35
C TYR A 11 -14.62 8.86 -4.08
N PRO A 12 -15.18 7.81 -4.71
CA PRO A 12 -14.39 6.75 -5.36
C PRO A 12 -13.46 7.25 -6.48
N ALA A 13 -13.75 8.43 -7.03
CA ALA A 13 -12.94 9.06 -8.05
C ALA A 13 -11.50 9.38 -7.59
N LEU A 14 -11.24 9.49 -6.27
CA LEU A 14 -9.88 9.69 -5.73
C LEU A 14 -8.95 8.50 -6.01
N GLY A 15 -9.52 7.31 -6.23
CA GLY A 15 -8.79 6.06 -6.16
C GLY A 15 -8.47 5.69 -4.71
N ALA A 16 -7.32 5.06 -4.51
CA ALA A 16 -6.69 4.81 -3.23
C ALA A 16 -5.76 5.96 -2.78
N GLY A 17 -5.59 6.08 -1.47
CA GLY A 17 -4.66 6.98 -0.80
C GLY A 17 -4.05 6.30 0.42
N GLN A 18 -2.96 6.83 0.95
CA GLN A 18 -2.22 6.24 2.06
C GLN A 18 -2.42 7.03 3.35
N VAL A 19 -2.84 6.34 4.40
CA VAL A 19 -3.03 6.93 5.74
C VAL A 19 -1.68 7.35 6.30
N GLN A 20 -1.50 8.65 6.55
CA GLN A 20 -0.25 9.21 7.09
C GLN A 20 -0.28 9.42 8.60
N SER A 21 -1.45 9.64 9.18
CA SER A 21 -1.64 9.74 10.63
C SER A 21 -3.10 9.45 11.00
N TYR A 22 -3.33 9.19 12.29
CA TYR A 22 -4.64 8.99 12.87
C TYR A 22 -4.89 10.02 13.99
N ASP A 23 -6.09 10.58 14.03
CA ASP A 23 -6.59 11.39 15.14
C ASP A 23 -7.66 10.60 15.91
N ALA A 24 -7.27 10.09 17.08
CA ALA A 24 -8.13 9.30 17.96
C ALA A 24 -9.34 10.08 18.49
N HIS A 25 -9.16 11.37 18.78
CA HIS A 25 -10.23 12.20 19.32
C HIS A 25 -11.33 12.45 18.29
N ARG A 26 -10.95 12.53 17.01
CA ARG A 26 -11.88 12.80 15.90
C ARG A 26 -12.29 11.54 15.13
N HIS A 27 -11.80 10.36 15.52
CA HIS A 27 -11.99 9.10 14.79
C HIS A 27 -11.76 9.26 13.27
N SER A 28 -10.66 9.94 12.91
CA SER A 28 -10.37 10.35 11.54
C SER A 28 -8.91 10.14 11.16
N CYS A 29 -8.62 9.92 9.89
CA CYS A 29 -7.27 9.76 9.36
C CYS A 29 -6.86 10.93 8.49
N MET A 30 -5.60 11.36 8.60
CA MET A 30 -4.99 12.17 7.56
C MET A 30 -4.54 11.24 6.43
N VAL A 31 -5.05 11.49 5.21
CA VAL A 31 -4.70 10.68 4.04
C VAL A 31 -3.95 11.55 3.04
N GLU A 32 -2.88 11.00 2.49
CA GLU A 32 -2.11 11.62 1.42
C GLU A 32 -1.87 10.61 0.29
N ARG A 33 -1.16 11.05 -0.76
CA ARG A 33 -0.79 10.20 -1.89
C ARG A 33 -2.01 9.54 -2.56
N TRP A 34 -3.15 10.23 -2.55
CA TRP A 34 -4.29 9.86 -3.38
C TRP A 34 -3.84 9.75 -4.84
N GLN A 35 -4.32 8.74 -5.59
CA GLN A 35 -3.95 8.64 -7.00
C GLN A 35 -4.53 9.76 -7.85
N LYS A 36 -5.69 10.30 -7.48
CA LYS A 36 -6.20 11.58 -8.00
C LYS A 36 -6.29 12.61 -6.87
N PRO A 37 -5.17 13.25 -6.50
CA PRO A 37 -5.12 14.11 -5.33
C PRO A 37 -5.80 15.47 -5.53
N VAL A 38 -6.06 15.87 -6.79
CA VAL A 38 -6.76 17.11 -7.13
C VAL A 38 -7.93 16.81 -8.05
N ILE A 39 -9.14 17.23 -7.66
CA ILE A 39 -10.36 17.11 -8.46
C ILE A 39 -11.10 18.45 -8.38
N ASN A 40 -11.51 18.99 -9.54
CA ASN A 40 -12.18 20.29 -9.62
C ASN A 40 -11.41 21.41 -8.89
N HIS A 41 -10.08 21.44 -9.04
CA HIS A 41 -9.17 22.39 -8.38
C HIS A 41 -9.09 22.30 -6.85
N LEU A 42 -9.69 21.27 -6.23
CA LEU A 42 -9.59 21.02 -4.79
C LEU A 42 -8.55 19.93 -4.51
N SER A 43 -7.63 20.21 -3.59
CA SER A 43 -6.67 19.21 -3.09
C SER A 43 -7.29 18.38 -1.98
N PHE A 44 -7.08 17.07 -2.07
CA PHE A 44 -7.57 16.06 -1.13
C PHE A 44 -6.45 15.45 -0.27
N ASN A 45 -5.19 15.77 -0.55
CA ASN A 45 -4.08 15.39 0.32
C ASN A 45 -4.08 16.25 1.59
N GLY A 46 -3.77 15.63 2.73
CA GLY A 46 -3.52 16.31 4.01
C GLY A 46 -4.79 16.73 4.75
N ILE A 47 -5.98 16.33 4.29
CA ILE A 47 -7.24 16.54 5.02
C ILE A 47 -7.59 15.32 5.89
N LEU A 48 -8.43 15.54 6.90
CA LEU A 48 -8.92 14.50 7.79
C LEU A 48 -10.18 13.83 7.23
N TYR A 49 -10.14 12.50 7.14
CA TYR A 49 -11.21 11.65 6.66
C TYR A 49 -11.77 10.80 7.81
N PRO A 50 -13.08 10.85 8.10
CA PRO A 50 -13.69 10.00 9.10
C PRO A 50 -13.55 8.51 8.76
N TYR A 51 -13.35 7.66 9.76
CA TYR A 51 -13.16 6.22 9.55
C TYR A 51 -14.27 5.54 8.78
N HIS A 52 -15.53 5.88 9.05
CA HIS A 52 -16.69 5.28 8.36
C HIS A 52 -16.74 5.59 6.85
N ARG A 53 -15.92 6.53 6.36
CA ARG A 53 -15.78 6.82 4.92
C ARG A 53 -14.64 6.07 4.26
N LEU A 54 -13.76 5.47 5.04
CA LEU A 54 -12.57 4.81 4.54
C LEU A 54 -12.79 3.30 4.54
N GLN A 55 -12.43 2.66 3.43
CA GLN A 55 -12.32 1.21 3.35
C GLN A 55 -10.92 0.84 2.90
N HIS A 56 -10.46 -0.37 3.21
CA HIS A 56 -9.19 -0.85 2.69
C HIS A 56 -9.20 -0.87 1.16
N ALA A 57 -8.09 -0.42 0.56
CA ALA A 57 -7.94 -0.45 -0.88
C ALA A 57 -8.04 -1.88 -1.42
N ARG A 58 -8.62 -2.01 -2.62
CA ARG A 58 -8.82 -3.30 -3.28
C ARG A 58 -7.95 -3.39 -4.52
N TYR A 59 -7.21 -4.51 -4.62
CA TYR A 59 -6.31 -4.80 -5.74
C TYR A 59 -5.29 -3.69 -6.01
N HIS A 60 -4.86 -3.02 -4.95
CA HIS A 60 -3.93 -1.90 -5.08
C HIS A 60 -2.50 -2.43 -5.12
N TYR A 61 -1.82 -2.24 -6.26
CA TYR A 61 -0.40 -2.52 -6.40
C TYR A 61 0.43 -1.63 -5.48
N VAL A 62 1.33 -2.24 -4.71
CA VAL A 62 2.15 -1.57 -3.69
C VAL A 62 3.66 -1.77 -3.88
N GLY A 63 4.07 -2.68 -4.78
CA GLY A 63 5.48 -2.83 -5.14
C GLY A 63 5.80 -4.17 -5.79
N ARG A 64 7.07 -4.38 -6.15
CA ARG A 64 7.57 -5.61 -6.77
C ARG A 64 8.92 -6.03 -6.22
N HIS A 65 9.23 -7.32 -6.29
CA HIS A 65 10.57 -7.87 -6.08
C HIS A 65 10.83 -8.97 -7.12
N GLY A 66 11.89 -8.84 -7.91
CA GLY A 66 12.08 -9.69 -9.09
C GLY A 66 10.88 -9.58 -10.04
N ASN A 67 10.30 -10.73 -10.40
CA ASN A 67 9.09 -10.83 -11.22
C ASN A 67 7.79 -10.94 -10.39
N ALA A 68 7.88 -10.92 -9.06
CA ALA A 68 6.71 -10.96 -8.19
C ALA A 68 6.13 -9.56 -7.99
N LEU A 69 4.81 -9.45 -8.12
CA LEU A 69 4.02 -8.27 -7.77
C LEU A 69 3.42 -8.46 -6.39
N TYR A 70 3.45 -7.39 -5.59
CA TYR A 70 2.75 -7.31 -4.32
C TYR A 70 1.63 -6.30 -4.43
N TYR A 71 0.46 -6.70 -3.95
CA TYR A 71 -0.74 -5.89 -3.95
C TYR A 71 -1.52 -6.12 -2.67
N VAL A 72 -2.43 -5.20 -2.37
CA VAL A 72 -3.28 -5.31 -1.19
C VAL A 72 -4.72 -5.54 -1.61
N HIS A 73 -5.37 -6.45 -0.91
CA HIS A 73 -6.80 -6.72 -1.06
C HIS A 73 -7.41 -6.86 0.33
N GLN A 74 -8.34 -5.96 0.64
CA GLN A 74 -9.10 -5.98 1.91
C GLN A 74 -8.23 -5.97 3.18
N GLY A 75 -7.08 -5.30 3.14
CA GLY A 75 -6.18 -5.19 4.29
C GLY A 75 -5.14 -6.31 4.39
N THR A 76 -5.17 -7.29 3.48
CA THR A 76 -4.18 -8.36 3.38
C THR A 76 -3.23 -8.10 2.22
N VAL A 77 -1.95 -8.46 2.39
CA VAL A 77 -0.95 -8.44 1.31
C VAL A 77 -1.02 -9.76 0.56
N TRP A 78 -1.08 -9.64 -0.76
CA TRP A 78 -1.08 -10.75 -1.68
C TRP A 78 0.12 -10.62 -2.62
N ARG A 79 0.58 -11.77 -3.08
CA ARG A 79 1.63 -11.91 -4.09
C ARG A 79 1.03 -12.55 -5.34
N MET A 80 1.58 -12.19 -6.50
CA MET A 80 1.45 -12.99 -7.72
C MET A 80 2.74 -12.88 -8.53
N ASP A 81 3.04 -13.86 -9.37
CA ASP A 81 4.08 -13.70 -10.38
C ASP A 81 3.50 -12.96 -11.60
N PHE A 82 4.26 -12.01 -12.14
CA PHE A 82 3.82 -11.22 -13.29
C PHE A 82 3.76 -12.08 -14.55
N GLU A 83 2.60 -12.09 -15.19
CA GLU A 83 2.39 -12.65 -16.53
C GLU A 83 2.17 -11.51 -17.56
N PRO A 84 2.91 -11.49 -18.67
CA PRO A 84 2.73 -10.48 -19.72
C PRO A 84 1.33 -10.52 -20.36
N THR A 85 0.81 -9.36 -20.72
CA THR A 85 -0.46 -9.23 -21.44
C THR A 85 -0.31 -8.34 -22.67
N PRO A 86 -1.23 -8.40 -23.64
CA PRO A 86 -1.29 -7.41 -24.70
C PRO A 86 -1.45 -6.00 -24.10
N GLY A 87 -0.37 -5.22 -24.10
CA GLY A 87 -0.32 -3.87 -23.54
C GLY A 87 0.65 -3.69 -22.36
N ILE A 88 1.03 -4.77 -21.66
CA ILE A 88 2.04 -4.72 -20.59
C ILE A 88 2.98 -5.93 -20.75
N TRP A 89 4.16 -5.69 -21.29
CA TRP A 89 5.06 -6.76 -21.73
C TRP A 89 6.01 -7.25 -20.63
N SER A 90 6.28 -6.42 -19.64
CA SER A 90 7.19 -6.76 -18.55
C SER A 90 6.72 -6.20 -17.20
N VAL A 91 7.22 -6.80 -16.12
CA VAL A 91 7.01 -6.31 -14.75
C VAL A 91 7.56 -4.89 -14.56
N ALA A 92 8.59 -4.52 -15.33
CA ALA A 92 9.16 -3.18 -15.34
C ALA A 92 8.20 -2.18 -16.00
N ASP A 93 7.55 -2.55 -17.09
CA ASP A 93 6.51 -1.72 -17.73
C ASP A 93 5.33 -1.53 -16.78
N PHE A 94 4.87 -2.62 -16.15
CA PHE A 94 3.80 -2.59 -15.16
C PHE A 94 4.10 -1.62 -14.01
N ALA A 95 5.29 -1.71 -13.43
CA ALA A 95 5.72 -0.85 -12.32
C ALA A 95 6.07 0.58 -12.77
N GLY A 96 6.36 0.77 -14.05
CA GLY A 96 6.78 2.04 -14.64
C GLY A 96 5.64 3.05 -14.74
N ALA A 97 5.98 4.33 -14.83
CA ALA A 97 5.00 5.43 -14.89
C ALA A 97 4.04 5.37 -16.09
N GLY A 98 4.34 4.55 -17.11
CA GLY A 98 3.51 4.36 -18.29
C GLY A 98 2.20 3.61 -18.03
N THR A 99 2.14 2.73 -17.02
CA THR A 99 0.90 2.04 -16.65
C THR A 99 0.13 2.87 -15.62
N SER A 100 -1.13 3.16 -15.92
CA SER A 100 -1.99 3.92 -15.02
C SER A 100 -2.42 3.09 -13.81
N PHE A 101 -2.88 3.77 -12.75
CA PHE A 101 -3.47 3.10 -11.58
C PHE A 101 -4.63 2.16 -11.96
N TYR A 102 -5.52 2.61 -12.85
CA TYR A 102 -6.70 1.83 -13.23
C TYR A 102 -6.32 0.58 -14.03
N GLU A 103 -5.32 0.68 -14.91
CA GLU A 103 -4.79 -0.48 -15.63
C GLU A 103 -4.13 -1.48 -14.68
N ARG A 104 -3.30 -1.01 -13.72
CA ARG A 104 -2.71 -1.89 -12.70
C ARG A 104 -3.77 -2.59 -11.86
N ARG A 105 -4.79 -1.84 -11.43
CA ARG A 105 -5.91 -2.39 -10.65
C ARG A 105 -6.68 -3.44 -11.45
N ALA A 106 -7.04 -3.13 -12.69
CA ALA A 106 -7.78 -4.05 -13.56
C ALA A 106 -7.00 -5.34 -13.82
N TYR A 107 -5.71 -5.24 -14.10
CA TYR A 107 -4.83 -6.40 -14.23
C TYR A 107 -4.78 -7.22 -12.95
N THR A 108 -4.51 -6.57 -11.81
CA THR A 108 -4.37 -7.25 -10.50
C THR A 108 -5.67 -7.93 -10.10
N GLU A 109 -6.81 -7.28 -10.33
CA GLU A 109 -8.14 -7.84 -10.08
C GLU A 109 -8.41 -9.06 -10.96
N ALA A 110 -8.14 -8.98 -12.27
CA ALA A 110 -8.33 -10.10 -13.18
C ALA A 110 -7.49 -11.33 -12.76
N MET A 111 -6.19 -11.13 -12.53
CA MET A 111 -5.29 -12.21 -12.12
C MET A 111 -5.69 -12.82 -10.76
N HIS A 112 -6.09 -11.97 -9.80
CA HIS A 112 -6.57 -12.45 -8.50
C HIS A 112 -7.83 -13.33 -8.65
N LEU A 113 -8.81 -12.88 -9.45
CA LEU A 113 -10.05 -13.62 -9.67
C LEU A 113 -9.85 -14.92 -10.46
N GLU A 114 -8.77 -15.03 -11.23
CA GLU A 114 -8.34 -16.27 -11.90
C GLU A 114 -7.58 -17.24 -10.97
N GLY A 115 -7.38 -16.89 -9.69
CA GLY A 115 -6.68 -17.72 -8.72
C GLY A 115 -5.15 -17.69 -8.88
N ARG A 116 -4.60 -16.63 -9.49
CA ARG A 116 -3.14 -16.43 -9.65
C ARG A 116 -2.49 -15.71 -8.48
N GLY A 117 -3.28 -15.26 -7.53
CA GLY A 117 -2.82 -14.57 -6.33
C GLY A 117 -2.77 -15.51 -5.14
N ASP A 118 -1.68 -15.44 -4.39
CA ASP A 118 -1.52 -16.13 -3.12
C ASP A 118 -1.39 -15.11 -1.99
N GLU A 119 -1.97 -15.43 -0.83
CA GLU A 119 -1.70 -14.68 0.39
C GLU A 119 -0.23 -14.84 0.77
N LEU A 120 0.38 -13.75 1.24
CA LEU A 120 1.79 -13.77 1.58
C LEU A 120 2.05 -14.73 2.75
N THR A 121 2.99 -15.64 2.57
CA THR A 121 3.40 -16.55 3.64
C THR A 121 4.24 -15.82 4.70
N HIS A 122 4.38 -16.41 5.89
CA HIS A 122 5.21 -15.83 6.95
C HIS A 122 6.68 -15.67 6.52
N ASP A 123 7.26 -16.71 5.90
CA ASP A 123 8.67 -16.67 5.46
C ASP A 123 8.90 -15.58 4.39
N GLU A 124 7.93 -15.37 3.50
CA GLU A 124 7.99 -14.28 2.53
C GLU A 124 7.87 -12.91 3.18
N ALA A 125 7.00 -12.76 4.18
CA ALA A 125 6.89 -11.52 4.94
C ALA A 125 8.22 -11.16 5.63
N GLU A 126 8.87 -12.12 6.30
CA GLU A 126 10.16 -11.93 6.95
C GLU A 126 11.28 -11.56 5.95
N MET A 127 11.29 -12.22 4.79
CA MET A 127 12.20 -11.87 3.69
C MET A 127 11.97 -10.42 3.23
N LEU A 128 10.72 -10.00 3.05
CA LEU A 128 10.39 -8.65 2.59
C LEU A 128 10.73 -7.58 3.63
N ILE A 129 10.51 -7.86 4.91
CA ILE A 129 10.93 -6.99 6.01
C ILE A 129 12.44 -6.80 5.99
N SER A 130 13.20 -7.90 5.85
CA SER A 130 14.67 -7.85 5.74
C SER A 130 15.13 -7.07 4.50
N TYR A 131 14.47 -7.28 3.36
CA TYR A 131 14.77 -6.55 2.13
C TYR A 131 14.53 -5.04 2.27
N TRP A 132 13.40 -4.64 2.88
CA TRP A 132 13.09 -3.24 3.16
C TRP A 132 14.09 -2.62 4.14
N GLN A 133 14.54 -3.35 5.17
CA GLN A 133 15.56 -2.84 6.09
C GLN A 133 16.86 -2.51 5.37
N TYR A 134 17.29 -3.38 4.45
CA TYR A 134 18.53 -3.20 3.71
C TYR A 134 18.44 -2.11 2.63
N SER A 135 17.38 -2.12 1.82
CA SER A 135 17.26 -1.29 0.61
C SER A 135 16.41 -0.03 0.79
N GLY A 136 15.48 -0.07 1.74
CA GLY A 136 14.39 0.88 1.89
C GLY A 136 13.25 0.74 0.87
N GLU A 137 13.34 -0.19 -0.07
CA GLU A 137 12.28 -0.46 -1.04
C GLU A 137 11.09 -1.19 -0.39
N LEU A 138 9.94 -1.21 -1.08
CA LEU A 138 8.71 -1.85 -0.61
C LEU A 138 8.17 -1.30 0.73
N GLU A 139 8.58 -0.10 1.12
CA GLU A 139 8.14 0.56 2.36
C GLU A 139 6.62 0.63 2.52
N GLY A 140 5.86 0.69 1.41
CA GLY A 140 4.40 0.67 1.41
C GLY A 140 3.77 -0.63 1.93
N LEU A 141 4.53 -1.73 2.01
CA LEU A 141 4.08 -3.02 2.54
C LEU A 141 4.20 -3.13 4.06
N ILE A 142 5.18 -2.45 4.65
CA ILE A 142 5.54 -2.63 6.05
C ILE A 142 4.39 -2.42 7.02
N PRO A 143 3.51 -1.42 6.84
CA PRO A 143 2.36 -1.25 7.73
C PRO A 143 1.35 -2.40 7.72
N TYR A 144 1.40 -3.27 6.71
CA TYR A 144 0.59 -4.49 6.63
C TYR A 144 1.28 -5.69 7.28
N LEU A 145 2.61 -5.79 7.16
CA LEU A 145 3.40 -6.91 7.68
C LEU A 145 3.66 -6.76 9.19
N ILE A 146 3.83 -5.53 9.64
CA ILE A 146 4.02 -5.17 11.04
C ILE A 146 2.88 -4.22 11.41
N PRO A 147 1.78 -4.73 11.98
CA PRO A 147 0.64 -3.93 12.35
C PRO A 147 1.02 -2.84 13.36
N CYS A 148 0.46 -1.68 13.13
CA CYS A 148 0.79 -0.48 13.86
C CYS A 148 -0.06 -0.35 15.14
N GLU A 149 0.06 -1.31 16.06
CA GLU A 149 -0.87 -1.52 17.19
C GLU A 149 -0.83 -0.41 18.27
N HIS A 150 0.27 0.36 18.37
CA HIS A 150 0.48 1.33 19.47
C HIS A 150 0.81 2.77 19.02
N HIS A 151 0.79 3.05 17.73
CA HIS A 151 1.24 4.34 17.18
C HIS A 151 0.08 5.28 16.85
N GLU A 152 -0.85 5.43 17.80
CA GLU A 152 -2.02 6.30 17.64
C GLU A 152 -1.66 7.80 17.58
N ARG A 153 -0.41 8.16 17.90
CA ARG A 153 0.06 9.54 18.00
C ARG A 153 1.17 9.92 17.03
N SER A 154 1.70 8.98 16.25
CA SER A 154 2.84 9.22 15.36
C SER A 154 2.43 9.21 13.89
N SER A 155 3.19 9.94 13.08
CA SER A 155 3.08 9.89 11.62
C SER A 155 3.67 8.59 11.07
N LEU A 156 3.26 8.21 9.86
CA LEU A 156 3.78 7.05 9.15
C LEU A 156 5.31 7.08 9.04
N GLY A 157 5.88 8.23 8.69
CA GLY A 157 7.34 8.39 8.57
C GLY A 157 8.08 8.16 9.88
N GLN A 158 7.53 8.63 11.01
CA GLN A 158 8.09 8.37 12.34
C GLN A 158 8.04 6.89 12.69
N TYR A 159 6.88 6.25 12.50
CA TYR A 159 6.71 4.82 12.73
C TYR A 159 7.74 3.96 11.97
N LEU A 160 7.88 4.21 10.66
CA LEU A 160 8.82 3.48 9.82
C LEU A 160 10.28 3.72 10.22
N SER A 161 10.60 4.94 10.67
CA SER A 161 11.93 5.27 11.18
C SER A 161 12.25 4.53 12.49
N GLU A 162 11.31 4.51 13.43
CA GLU A 162 11.43 3.80 14.71
C GLU A 162 11.57 2.28 14.49
N LEU A 163 10.80 1.70 13.57
CA LEU A 163 10.95 0.31 13.17
C LEU A 163 12.37 0.05 12.63
N ARG A 164 12.86 0.83 11.67
CA ARG A 164 14.22 0.62 11.14
C ARG A 164 15.30 0.69 12.21
N GLN A 165 15.19 1.61 13.16
CA GLN A 165 16.13 1.70 14.28
C GLN A 165 16.06 0.47 15.18
N THR A 166 14.85 0.00 15.50
CA THR A 166 14.63 -1.19 16.34
C THR A 166 15.28 -2.42 15.72
N TYR A 167 15.06 -2.66 14.44
CA TYR A 167 15.64 -3.80 13.75
C TYR A 167 17.14 -3.68 13.48
N ALA A 168 17.68 -2.47 13.34
CA ALA A 168 19.12 -2.26 13.26
C ALA A 168 19.86 -2.65 14.56
N MET A 169 19.22 -2.51 15.73
CA MET A 169 19.81 -2.88 17.02
C MET A 169 19.85 -4.40 17.26
N VAL A 170 19.04 -5.19 16.55
CA VAL A 170 18.98 -6.66 16.72
C VAL A 170 20.12 -7.37 15.97
N VAL A 171 20.76 -6.68 15.02
CA VAL A 171 21.83 -7.22 14.15
C VAL A 171 23.24 -6.77 14.62
N ALA A 172 23.34 -5.96 15.67
CA ALA A 172 24.58 -5.38 16.20
C ALA A 172 25.15 -6.14 17.41
#